data_AF-F7Q2N3-F1
#
_entry.id   AF-F7Q2N3-F1
#
_cell.length_a   1.000
_cell.length_b   1.000
_cell.length_c   1.000
_cell.angle_alpha   90.00
_cell.angle_beta   90.00
_cell.angle_gamma   90.00
#
_symmetry.space_group_name_H-M   'P 1'
#
loop_
_entity.id
_entity.type
_entity.pdbx_description
1 polymer ?
#
loop_
_entity_poly.entity_id
_entity_poly.type
_entity_poly.pdbx_seq_one_letter_code
_entity_poly.pdbx_strand_id
1 'polypeptide(L)'
;MGKSKFYAVKVGKTPGIYQTWNQTEEQVKGFPGADYKSFKTRLEAEEYISKTEDTTETVKKVDVKDVNNEIQKEIDNLESDQVIAFVDGSYSPDVNGKEKYGFGAILLTDTSEFSLFKAFVSKKYMDSRNVAGEIEGVKEAILWAIENKKKEITIFYDYEGIEKWATKQWKAKKPLTKEYSKFYDCKSKLIKIRFRHVKAHSGIHYNERVDELAKQSLLSQGYKSYNDGSIYFVGYDVADWKNIIKEISLENDELNNENEEIESYIEDIKEYLKQIRVQYINDRLTINCYKGSKSYVQGKQTVLFQKLISYAIEKLPNDNQVVETLNAYHALTIDEIEVINKMKDLIPNFPGNFSDTKHYNNVLSAVFNTMLVGYMPDYTCLLTPTFRAMEYYLHKILNGKLGKNTENTNGRNNFSFFSKDSTTEKYYYNSSNNGLDKTKIDYLNDLYNYYNKIRHPYSHWSQNSMDVQVISEMNVARDLIIEGLELINKYYIIF
;
A
#
# COMPACT_ATOMS: atom_id res chain seq x y z
N MET A 1 35.25 -45.40 -5.38
CA MET A 1 36.12 -44.53 -4.55
C MET A 1 35.52 -43.13 -4.55
N GLY A 2 34.99 -42.67 -3.41
CA GLY A 2 34.37 -41.35 -3.30
C GLY A 2 35.43 -40.25 -3.46
N LYS A 3 35.13 -39.20 -4.23
CA LYS A 3 36.03 -38.06 -4.42
C LYS A 3 36.37 -37.45 -3.06
N SER A 4 37.64 -37.51 -2.65
CA SER A 4 38.15 -36.83 -1.45
C SER A 4 37.82 -35.34 -1.54
N LYS A 5 37.21 -34.78 -0.49
CA LYS A 5 36.89 -33.35 -0.37
C LYS A 5 37.73 -32.76 0.75
N PHE A 6 38.19 -31.53 0.56
CA PHE A 6 38.79 -30.72 1.63
C PHE A 6 37.75 -29.76 2.16
N TYR A 7 37.74 -29.52 3.46
CA TYR A 7 36.79 -28.64 4.13
C TYR A 7 37.59 -27.56 4.85
N ALA A 8 37.48 -26.32 4.39
CA ALA A 8 38.09 -25.18 5.05
C ALA A 8 37.09 -24.60 6.06
N VAL A 9 37.51 -24.47 7.31
CA VAL A 9 36.81 -23.72 8.36
C VAL A 9 37.57 -22.42 8.54
N LYS A 10 36.97 -21.31 8.11
CA LYS A 10 37.51 -19.95 8.28
C LYS A 10 37.09 -19.36 9.63
N VAL A 11 35.86 -19.62 10.06
CA VAL A 11 35.34 -19.26 11.39
C VAL A 11 34.68 -20.50 12.01
N GLY A 12 35.07 -20.85 13.23
CA GLY A 12 34.60 -22.03 13.95
C GLY A 12 35.37 -22.20 15.27
N LYS A 13 35.14 -23.30 15.98
CA LYS A 13 35.89 -23.61 17.23
C LYS A 13 37.39 -23.63 16.99
N THR A 14 37.80 -24.33 15.92
CA THR A 14 39.19 -24.37 15.44
C THR A 14 39.19 -24.14 13.93
N PRO A 15 39.61 -22.95 13.44
CA PRO A 15 39.83 -22.73 12.02
C PRO A 15 40.94 -23.64 11.46
N GLY A 16 40.77 -24.11 10.22
CA GLY A 16 41.71 -25.05 9.60
C GLY A 16 41.13 -25.79 8.41
N ILE A 17 41.93 -26.67 7.81
CA ILE A 17 41.52 -27.52 6.67
C ILE A 17 41.40 -28.97 7.14
N TYR A 18 40.20 -29.51 6.99
CA TYR A 18 39.83 -30.87 7.38
C TYR A 18 39.59 -31.74 6.14
N GLN A 19 39.83 -33.04 6.26
CA GLN A 19 39.69 -33.98 5.14
C GLN A 19 38.35 -34.73 5.17
N THR A 20 37.60 -34.61 6.27
CA THR A 20 36.32 -35.29 6.45
C THR A 20 35.26 -34.33 6.99
N TRP A 21 34.00 -34.60 6.63
CA TRP A 21 32.88 -33.83 7.18
C TRP A 21 32.78 -33.97 8.70
N ASN A 22 33.00 -35.16 9.26
CA ASN A 22 32.90 -35.37 10.71
C ASN A 22 33.85 -34.44 11.50
N GLN A 23 35.11 -34.31 11.06
CA GLN A 23 36.06 -33.38 11.67
C GLN A 23 35.63 -31.92 11.53
N THR A 24 35.07 -31.56 10.37
CA THR A 24 34.56 -30.22 10.09
C THR A 24 33.34 -29.90 10.96
N GLU A 25 32.41 -30.85 11.06
CA GLU A 25 31.18 -30.74 11.84
C GLU A 25 31.49 -30.48 13.31
N GLU A 26 32.47 -31.17 13.89
CA GLU A 26 32.90 -30.91 15.27
C GLU A 26 33.32 -29.45 15.49
N GLN A 27 33.93 -28.80 14.49
CA GLN A 27 34.39 -27.42 14.59
C GLN A 27 33.29 -26.37 14.38
N VAL A 28 32.24 -26.70 13.65
CA VAL A 28 31.20 -25.72 13.26
C VAL A 28 29.88 -25.94 13.99
N LYS A 29 29.61 -27.17 14.46
CA LYS A 29 28.38 -27.54 15.14
C LYS A 29 28.28 -26.83 16.50
N GLY A 30 27.23 -26.02 16.62
CA GLY A 30 26.96 -25.20 17.80
C GLY A 30 27.84 -23.96 17.92
N PHE A 31 28.62 -23.59 16.89
CA PHE A 31 29.41 -22.36 16.88
C PHE A 31 28.66 -21.26 16.10
N PRO A 32 28.19 -20.18 16.76
CA PRO A 32 27.49 -19.08 16.08
C PRO A 32 28.39 -18.40 15.04
N GLY A 33 27.89 -18.19 13.83
CA GLY A 33 28.65 -17.53 12.75
C GLY A 33 29.76 -18.38 12.15
N ALA A 34 29.69 -19.72 12.23
CA ALA A 34 30.69 -20.58 11.62
C ALA A 34 30.74 -20.43 10.10
N ASP A 35 31.92 -20.08 9.57
CA ASP A 35 32.20 -19.90 8.15
C ASP A 35 33.08 -21.06 7.66
N TYR A 36 32.51 -21.90 6.79
CA TYR A 36 33.20 -23.06 6.25
C TYR A 36 32.73 -23.41 4.82
N LYS A 37 33.62 -24.02 4.04
CA LYS A 37 33.34 -24.43 2.66
C LYS A 37 34.13 -25.67 2.27
N SER A 38 33.54 -26.48 1.39
CA SER A 38 34.22 -27.67 0.84
C SER A 38 34.77 -27.42 -0.56
N PHE A 39 35.95 -27.96 -0.82
CA PHE A 39 36.77 -27.77 -2.01
C PHE A 39 37.23 -29.10 -2.59
N LYS A 40 37.59 -29.10 -3.87
CA LYS A 40 38.08 -30.31 -4.55
C LYS A 40 39.58 -30.50 -4.35
N THR A 41 40.31 -29.41 -4.12
CA THR A 41 41.75 -29.43 -3.91
C THR A 41 42.10 -28.75 -2.59
N ARG A 42 43.25 -29.14 -2.02
CA ARG A 42 43.78 -28.50 -0.81
C ARG A 42 44.13 -27.03 -1.07
N LEU A 43 44.66 -26.72 -2.26
CA LEU A 43 45.00 -25.35 -2.67
C LEU A 43 43.79 -24.41 -2.64
N GLU A 44 42.64 -24.83 -3.18
CA GLU A 44 41.40 -24.04 -3.11
C GLU A 44 40.94 -23.78 -1.66
N ALA A 45 41.17 -24.74 -0.76
CA ALA A 45 40.86 -24.61 0.66
C ALA A 45 41.85 -23.68 1.39
N GLU A 46 43.12 -23.68 0.99
CA GLU A 46 44.15 -22.77 1.51
C GLU A 46 43.90 -21.33 1.03
N GLU A 47 43.50 -21.14 -0.23
CA GLU A 47 43.09 -19.83 -0.76
C GLU A 47 41.87 -19.26 -0.04
N TYR A 48 40.92 -20.10 0.35
CA TYR A 48 39.73 -19.68 1.10
C TYR A 48 40.05 -19.09 2.48
N ILE A 49 41.01 -19.70 3.18
CA ILE A 49 41.46 -19.26 4.51
C ILE A 49 42.42 -18.08 4.40
N SER A 50 43.26 -18.04 3.35
CA SER A 50 44.28 -17.00 3.15
C SER A 50 43.76 -15.69 2.54
N LYS A 51 42.52 -15.66 2.04
CA LYS A 51 41.83 -14.39 1.71
C LYS A 51 41.56 -13.59 2.99
N THR A 52 42.57 -12.82 3.36
CA THR A 52 42.51 -11.64 4.21
C THR A 52 41.74 -10.57 3.45
N GLU A 53 40.46 -10.42 3.76
CA GLU A 53 39.93 -9.06 3.89
C GLU A 53 40.29 -8.64 5.31
N ASP A 54 40.91 -7.47 5.44
CA ASP A 54 41.29 -6.83 6.69
C ASP A 54 40.07 -6.62 7.60
N THR A 55 39.69 -7.66 8.33
CA THR A 55 38.87 -7.56 9.53
C THR A 55 39.57 -8.30 10.66
N THR A 56 40.80 -7.87 10.95
CA THR A 56 41.33 -7.96 12.31
C THR A 56 40.66 -6.91 13.17
N GLU A 57 39.34 -7.01 13.35
CA GLU A 57 38.73 -6.43 14.53
C GLU A 57 39.07 -7.33 15.71
N THR A 58 40.17 -6.97 16.38
CA THR A 58 40.28 -7.20 17.83
C THR A 58 38.91 -6.95 18.44
N VAL A 59 38.36 -7.95 19.12
CA VAL A 59 37.08 -7.88 19.83
C VAL A 59 37.18 -6.82 20.94
N LYS A 60 37.07 -5.54 20.55
CA LYS A 60 36.47 -4.52 21.39
C LYS A 60 34.99 -4.89 21.39
N LYS A 61 34.40 -5.02 22.57
CA LYS A 61 32.94 -4.98 22.69
C LYS A 61 32.51 -3.64 22.11
N VAL A 62 32.11 -3.61 20.84
CA VAL A 62 31.51 -2.44 20.23
C VAL A 62 30.22 -2.21 21.02
N ASP A 63 30.14 -1.07 21.71
CA ASP A 63 28.92 -0.71 22.42
C ASP A 63 27.83 -0.52 21.37
N VAL A 64 26.65 -1.08 21.61
CA VAL A 64 25.48 -0.91 20.75
C VAL A 64 25.17 0.57 20.54
N LYS A 65 25.49 1.41 21.53
CA LYS A 65 25.41 2.87 21.40
C LYS A 65 26.32 3.43 20.32
N ASP A 66 27.54 2.90 20.18
CA ASP A 66 28.48 3.35 19.14
C ASP A 66 27.95 3.00 17.75
N VAL A 67 27.40 1.80 17.58
CA VAL A 67 26.77 1.36 16.31
C VAL A 67 25.57 2.22 15.94
N ASN A 68 24.67 2.49 16.90
CA ASN A 68 23.51 3.36 16.66
C ASN A 68 23.95 4.79 16.30
N ASN A 69 24.99 5.32 16.95
CA ASN A 69 25.53 6.64 16.65
C ASN A 69 26.18 6.71 15.25
N GLU A 70 26.86 5.64 14.82
CA GLU A 70 27.42 5.56 13.47
C GLU A 70 26.33 5.50 12.40
N ILE A 71 25.30 4.67 12.62
CA ILE A 71 24.12 4.61 11.74
C ILE A 71 23.44 5.96 11.65
N GLN A 72 23.23 6.64 12.78
CA GLN A 72 22.61 7.97 12.80
C GLN A 72 23.43 8.98 11.99
N LYS A 73 24.77 8.98 12.14
CA LYS A 73 25.64 9.82 11.33
C LYS A 73 25.57 9.49 9.84
N GLU A 74 25.44 8.22 9.45
CA GLU A 74 25.24 7.85 8.04
C GLU A 74 23.92 8.41 7.51
N ILE A 75 22.85 8.37 8.31
CA ILE A 75 21.54 8.93 7.95
C ILE A 75 21.62 10.45 7.82
N ASP A 76 22.24 11.14 8.79
CA ASP A 76 22.35 12.61 8.81
C ASP A 76 23.19 13.16 7.65
N ASN A 77 24.06 12.32 7.06
CA ASN A 77 24.91 12.68 5.92
C ASN A 77 24.40 12.12 4.58
N LEU A 78 23.17 11.60 4.52
CA LEU A 78 22.59 11.14 3.26
C LEU A 78 22.47 12.27 2.24
N GLU A 79 22.91 12.01 1.01
CA GLU A 79 22.67 12.90 -0.12
C GLU A 79 21.28 12.63 -0.74
N SER A 80 20.73 13.63 -1.42
CA SER A 80 19.38 13.56 -2.05
C SER A 80 19.17 12.41 -3.04
N ASP A 81 20.25 11.83 -3.60
CA ASP A 81 20.19 10.69 -4.52
C ASP A 81 20.55 9.35 -3.86
N GLN A 82 20.70 9.32 -2.53
CA GLN A 82 20.98 8.14 -1.74
C GLN A 82 19.76 7.74 -0.88
N VAL A 83 19.74 6.47 -0.47
CA VAL A 83 18.76 5.93 0.48
C VAL A 83 19.38 4.81 1.31
N ILE A 84 19.08 4.79 2.61
CA ILE A 84 19.38 3.66 3.50
C ILE A 84 18.09 2.87 3.71
N ALA A 85 18.15 1.54 3.61
CA ALA A 85 17.02 0.66 3.89
C ALA A 85 17.37 -0.33 4.99
N PHE A 86 16.55 -0.45 6.02
CA PHE A 86 16.57 -1.55 6.99
C PHE A 86 15.50 -2.55 6.59
N VAL A 87 15.82 -3.84 6.58
CA VAL A 87 14.90 -4.89 6.15
C VAL A 87 14.94 -6.06 7.11
N ASP A 88 13.77 -6.62 7.41
CA ASP A 88 13.63 -7.87 8.16
C ASP A 88 12.42 -8.68 7.67
N GLY A 89 12.45 -9.99 7.91
CA GLY A 89 11.42 -10.96 7.56
C GLY A 89 10.83 -11.66 8.78
N SER A 90 9.51 -11.78 8.82
CA SER A 90 8.81 -12.51 9.87
C SER A 90 8.02 -13.69 9.32
N TYR A 91 7.77 -14.69 10.16
CA TYR A 91 7.00 -15.88 9.83
C TYR A 91 6.07 -16.27 10.97
N SER A 92 4.80 -16.57 10.66
CA SER A 92 3.83 -17.10 11.62
C SER A 92 3.41 -18.51 11.22
N PRO A 93 3.71 -19.52 12.08
CA PRO A 93 3.13 -20.84 11.95
C PRO A 93 1.67 -20.80 12.40
N ASP A 94 0.76 -20.99 11.45
CA ASP A 94 -0.60 -21.50 11.62
C ASP A 94 -1.45 -20.86 12.74
N VAL A 95 -1.88 -19.62 12.54
CA VAL A 95 -3.08 -19.07 13.20
C VAL A 95 -4.19 -19.02 12.14
N ASN A 96 -5.09 -20.01 12.16
CA ASN A 96 -6.26 -20.19 11.28
C ASN A 96 -6.06 -20.95 9.95
N GLY A 97 -5.15 -21.91 9.85
CA GLY A 97 -5.07 -22.87 8.74
C GLY A 97 -4.34 -22.37 7.48
N LYS A 98 -3.59 -21.27 7.59
CA LYS A 98 -2.76 -20.72 6.50
C LYS A 98 -1.45 -20.18 7.06
N GLU A 99 -0.33 -20.82 6.72
CA GLU A 99 1.01 -20.31 7.03
C GLU A 99 1.26 -18.97 6.31
N LYS A 100 1.91 -18.02 7.00
CA LYS A 100 2.23 -16.69 6.48
C LYS A 100 3.69 -16.35 6.72
N TYR A 101 4.32 -15.71 5.75
CA TYR A 101 5.58 -14.98 5.94
C TYR A 101 5.40 -13.55 5.47
N GLY A 102 6.16 -12.61 5.98
CA GLY A 102 6.06 -11.20 5.60
C GLY A 102 7.36 -10.47 5.81
N PHE A 103 7.42 -9.24 5.33
CA PHE A 103 8.56 -8.37 5.55
C PHE A 103 8.15 -7.04 6.16
N GLY A 104 9.10 -6.42 6.84
CA GLY A 104 9.15 -4.99 7.10
C GLY A 104 10.37 -4.41 6.41
N ALA A 105 10.28 -3.16 5.96
CA ALA A 105 11.40 -2.37 5.51
C ALA A 105 11.20 -0.90 5.91
N ILE A 106 12.25 -0.25 6.38
CA ILE A 106 12.28 1.20 6.67
C ILE A 106 13.29 1.84 5.74
N LEU A 107 12.88 2.81 4.93
CA LEU A 107 13.72 3.54 4.00
C LEU A 107 13.93 4.97 4.48
N LEU A 108 15.18 5.39 4.53
CA LEU A 108 15.61 6.70 5.03
C LEU A 108 16.27 7.45 3.88
N THR A 109 15.76 8.64 3.63
CA THR A 109 16.31 9.63 2.71
C THR A 109 16.81 10.84 3.50
N ASP A 110 17.45 11.78 2.81
CA ASP A 110 17.88 13.07 3.37
C ASP A 110 16.73 13.89 3.96
N THR A 111 15.50 13.73 3.45
CA THR A 111 14.33 14.51 3.90
C THR A 111 13.26 13.72 4.62
N SER A 112 13.22 12.40 4.48
CA SER A 112 12.03 11.61 4.83
C SER A 112 12.33 10.14 5.16
N GLU A 113 11.48 9.58 6.01
CA GLU A 113 11.42 8.15 6.35
C GLU A 113 10.17 7.53 5.72
N PHE A 114 10.28 6.32 5.19
CA PHE A 114 9.19 5.55 4.60
C PHE A 114 9.18 4.14 5.18
N SER A 115 8.01 3.60 5.47
CA SER A 115 7.85 2.21 5.91
C SER A 115 7.18 1.37 4.83
N LEU A 116 7.70 0.20 4.52
CA LEU A 116 7.07 -0.79 3.64
C LEU A 116 6.88 -2.08 4.42
N PHE A 117 5.70 -2.69 4.34
CA PHE A 117 5.51 -4.02 4.91
C PHE A 117 4.44 -4.79 4.16
N LYS A 118 4.58 -6.11 4.14
CA LYS A 118 3.66 -6.97 3.39
C LYS A 118 3.76 -8.39 3.89
N ALA A 119 2.61 -9.01 4.13
CA ALA A 119 2.51 -10.45 4.35
C ALA A 119 2.13 -11.18 3.06
N PHE A 120 2.65 -12.39 2.93
CA PHE A 120 2.43 -13.32 1.86
C PHE A 120 1.85 -14.61 2.43
N VAL A 121 0.72 -14.99 1.87
CA VAL A 121 0.19 -16.35 1.98
C VAL A 121 0.55 -16.98 0.64
N SER A 122 1.58 -17.81 0.54
CA SER A 122 1.92 -18.45 -0.74
C SER A 122 2.61 -19.76 -0.51
N LYS A 123 2.04 -20.85 -1.04
CA LYS A 123 2.59 -22.20 -0.97
C LYS A 123 3.97 -22.34 -1.64
N LYS A 124 4.38 -21.40 -2.49
CA LYS A 124 5.55 -21.54 -3.37
C LYS A 124 6.91 -21.41 -2.65
N TYR A 125 6.97 -20.66 -1.54
CA TYR A 125 8.23 -20.31 -0.85
C TYR A 125 8.23 -20.63 0.66
N MET A 126 7.25 -21.40 1.13
CA MET A 126 7.02 -21.72 2.56
C MET A 126 8.22 -22.37 3.23
N ASP A 127 8.96 -23.21 2.50
CA ASP A 127 10.18 -23.89 2.97
C ASP A 127 11.32 -22.93 3.35
N SER A 128 11.17 -21.63 3.08
CA SER A 128 12.18 -20.61 3.39
C SER A 128 11.71 -19.61 4.46
N ARG A 129 10.47 -19.74 4.99
CA ARG A 129 9.95 -19.02 6.16
C ARG A 129 10.33 -17.53 6.20
N ASN A 130 10.97 -17.07 7.27
CA ASN A 130 11.40 -15.68 7.48
C ASN A 130 12.34 -15.18 6.36
N VAL A 131 13.25 -16.03 5.87
CA VAL A 131 14.17 -15.69 4.78
C VAL A 131 13.42 -15.33 3.49
N ALA A 132 12.23 -15.91 3.26
CA ALA A 132 11.40 -15.49 2.13
C ALA A 132 10.85 -14.08 2.30
N GLY A 133 10.44 -13.71 3.52
CA GLY A 133 10.02 -12.35 3.83
C GLY A 133 11.14 -11.37 3.58
N GLU A 134 12.29 -11.59 4.22
CA GLU A 134 13.45 -10.70 4.12
C GLU A 134 13.93 -10.49 2.67
N ILE A 135 13.97 -11.56 1.85
CA ILE A 135 14.27 -11.44 0.41
C ILE A 135 13.28 -10.53 -0.31
N GLU A 136 11.97 -10.66 -0.02
CA GLU A 136 10.96 -9.81 -0.64
C GLU A 136 11.09 -8.35 -0.16
N GLY A 137 11.38 -8.12 1.13
CA GLY A 137 11.65 -6.77 1.64
C GLY A 137 12.83 -6.09 0.95
N VAL A 138 13.91 -6.84 0.70
CA VAL A 138 15.09 -6.34 -0.03
C VAL A 138 14.73 -5.99 -1.47
N LYS A 139 13.95 -6.84 -2.16
CA LYS A 139 13.49 -6.55 -3.52
C LYS A 139 12.67 -5.27 -3.58
N GLU A 140 11.69 -5.13 -2.70
CA GLU A 140 10.78 -3.99 -2.65
C GLU A 140 11.55 -2.70 -2.32
N ALA A 141 12.53 -2.73 -1.41
CA ALA A 141 13.39 -1.59 -1.12
C ALA A 141 14.22 -1.15 -2.34
N ILE A 142 14.78 -2.10 -3.10
CA ILE A 142 15.53 -1.79 -4.34
C ILE A 142 14.61 -1.20 -5.41
N LEU A 143 13.41 -1.74 -5.58
CA LEU A 143 12.44 -1.23 -6.54
C LEU A 143 12.03 0.20 -6.19
N TRP A 144 11.69 0.45 -4.92
CA TRP A 144 11.37 1.79 -4.42
C TRP A 144 12.47 2.80 -4.73
N ALA A 145 13.74 2.43 -4.51
CA ALA A 145 14.87 3.32 -4.76
C ALA A 145 15.03 3.66 -6.25
N ILE A 146 14.86 2.67 -7.14
CA ILE A 146 14.91 2.87 -8.60
C ILE A 146 13.76 3.77 -9.06
N GLU A 147 12.55 3.54 -8.57
CA GLU A 147 11.36 4.32 -8.93
C GLU A 147 11.47 5.78 -8.48
N ASN A 148 12.08 6.02 -7.31
CA ASN A 148 12.37 7.35 -6.79
C ASN A 148 13.67 7.96 -7.34
N LYS A 149 14.21 7.39 -8.43
CA LYS A 149 15.39 7.89 -9.15
C LYS A 149 16.64 8.05 -8.27
N LYS A 150 16.77 7.24 -7.21
CA LYS A 150 17.97 7.19 -6.37
C LYS A 150 19.10 6.49 -7.14
N LYS A 151 20.34 6.94 -6.93
CA LYS A 151 21.54 6.36 -7.55
C LYS A 151 22.17 5.28 -6.69
N GLU A 152 21.98 5.34 -5.37
CA GLU A 152 22.58 4.39 -4.43
C GLU A 152 21.60 4.01 -3.33
N ILE A 153 21.56 2.72 -3.00
CA ILE A 153 20.85 2.16 -1.85
C ILE A 153 21.81 1.35 -0.98
N THR A 154 21.81 1.60 0.33
CA THR A 154 22.50 0.78 1.34
C THR A 154 21.50 -0.01 2.15
N ILE A 155 21.59 -1.33 2.11
CA ILE A 155 20.61 -2.25 2.70
C ILE A 155 21.21 -2.89 3.94
N PHE A 156 20.58 -2.64 5.09
CA PHE A 156 20.80 -3.28 6.36
C PHE A 156 19.87 -4.48 6.52
N TYR A 157 20.43 -5.64 6.85
CA TYR A 157 19.72 -6.92 6.95
C TYR A 157 20.41 -7.83 7.98
N ASP A 158 19.68 -8.84 8.45
CA ASP A 158 20.13 -9.71 9.54
C ASP A 158 20.58 -11.10 9.08
N TYR A 159 20.13 -11.55 7.89
CA TYR A 159 20.51 -12.85 7.37
C TYR A 159 21.58 -12.75 6.28
N GLU A 160 22.78 -13.24 6.57
CA GLU A 160 23.93 -13.27 5.64
C GLU A 160 23.64 -13.80 4.23
N GLY A 161 22.62 -14.67 4.08
CA GLY A 161 22.23 -15.21 2.78
C GLY A 161 21.79 -14.14 1.78
N ILE A 162 21.23 -13.01 2.24
CA ILE A 162 20.79 -11.89 1.40
C ILE A 162 21.91 -11.36 0.52
N GLU A 163 23.07 -11.04 1.10
CA GLU A 163 24.22 -10.59 0.33
C GLU A 163 24.89 -11.75 -0.40
N LYS A 164 25.08 -12.90 0.26
CA LYS A 164 25.87 -14.01 -0.29
C LYS A 164 25.23 -14.63 -1.53
N TRP A 165 23.91 -14.63 -1.66
CA TRP A 165 23.22 -15.05 -2.91
C TRP A 165 23.26 -13.99 -4.00
N ALA A 166 23.15 -12.70 -3.65
CA ALA A 166 23.26 -11.59 -4.59
C ALA A 166 24.65 -11.53 -5.22
N THR A 167 25.69 -11.63 -4.40
CA THR A 167 27.11 -11.58 -4.80
C THR A 167 27.66 -12.91 -5.31
N LYS A 168 26.82 -13.95 -5.40
CA LYS A 168 27.17 -15.32 -5.88
C LYS A 168 28.23 -16.04 -5.04
N GLN A 169 28.53 -15.56 -3.82
CA GLN A 169 29.37 -16.28 -2.86
C GLN A 169 28.74 -17.63 -2.45
N TRP A 170 27.40 -17.65 -2.35
CA TRP A 170 26.60 -18.85 -2.12
C TRP A 170 25.86 -19.29 -3.38
N LYS A 171 25.86 -20.60 -3.63
CA LYS A 171 25.14 -21.17 -4.78
C LYS A 171 23.63 -21.18 -4.51
N ALA A 172 22.88 -20.40 -5.29
CA ALA A 172 21.42 -20.39 -5.26
C ALA A 172 20.82 -21.72 -5.79
N LYS A 173 20.32 -22.56 -4.87
CA LYS A 173 19.76 -23.88 -5.20
C LYS A 173 18.23 -23.85 -5.32
N LYS A 174 17.54 -23.14 -4.42
CA LYS A 174 16.08 -23.06 -4.36
C LYS A 174 15.54 -22.11 -5.45
N PRO A 175 14.28 -22.27 -5.90
CA PRO A 175 13.65 -21.35 -6.86
C PRO A 175 13.71 -19.89 -6.39
N LEU A 176 13.34 -19.62 -5.13
CA LEU A 176 13.37 -18.29 -4.51
C LEU A 176 14.74 -17.63 -4.62
N THR A 177 15.81 -18.32 -4.21
CA THR A 177 17.16 -17.73 -4.18
C THR A 177 17.75 -17.57 -5.57
N LYS A 178 17.34 -18.40 -6.54
CA LYS A 178 17.71 -18.22 -7.96
C LYS A 178 17.01 -17.00 -8.56
N GLU A 179 15.74 -16.81 -8.24
CA GLU A 179 14.95 -15.65 -8.68
C GLU A 179 15.54 -14.36 -8.10
N TYR A 180 15.84 -14.35 -6.80
CA TYR A 180 16.48 -13.23 -6.13
C TYR A 180 17.87 -12.89 -6.72
N SER A 181 18.71 -13.90 -6.95
CA SER A 181 20.03 -13.69 -7.58
C SER A 181 19.90 -13.08 -8.99
N LYS A 182 18.94 -13.55 -9.80
CA LYS A 182 18.64 -12.96 -11.12
C LYS A 182 18.10 -11.54 -11.02
N PHE A 183 17.23 -11.28 -10.05
CA PHE A 183 16.71 -9.95 -9.78
C PHE A 183 17.86 -8.98 -9.47
N TYR A 184 18.77 -9.35 -8.57
CA TYR A 184 19.95 -8.54 -8.25
C TYR A 184 20.84 -8.30 -9.47
N ASP A 185 21.14 -9.33 -10.28
CA ASP A 185 21.92 -9.19 -11.52
C ASP A 185 21.31 -8.17 -12.51
N CYS A 186 19.98 -8.03 -12.52
CA CYS A 186 19.30 -7.05 -13.36
C CYS A 186 19.31 -5.65 -12.75
N LYS A 187 19.04 -5.54 -11.45
CA LYS A 187 18.83 -4.25 -10.77
C LYS A 187 20.12 -3.55 -10.37
N SER A 188 21.18 -4.29 -10.05
CA SER A 188 22.52 -3.73 -9.75
C SER A 188 23.14 -2.97 -10.93
N LYS A 189 22.59 -3.11 -12.15
CA LYS A 189 22.97 -2.32 -13.32
C LYS A 189 22.29 -0.95 -13.40
N LEU A 190 21.19 -0.78 -12.66
CA LEU A 190 20.35 0.42 -12.66
C LEU A 190 20.66 1.33 -11.47
N ILE A 191 20.98 0.72 -10.33
CA ILE A 191 21.27 1.40 -9.07
C ILE A 191 22.45 0.74 -8.38
N LYS A 192 23.29 1.52 -7.69
CA LYS A 192 24.36 0.98 -6.85
C LYS A 192 23.76 0.43 -5.57
N ILE A 193 24.00 -0.85 -5.28
CA ILE A 193 23.44 -1.55 -4.12
C ILE A 193 24.60 -1.94 -3.18
N ARG A 194 24.54 -1.50 -1.93
CA ARG A 194 25.44 -1.92 -0.85
C ARG A 194 24.70 -2.74 0.19
N PHE A 195 25.42 -3.67 0.80
CA PHE A 195 24.93 -4.54 1.85
C PHE A 195 25.68 -4.25 3.14
N ARG A 196 24.95 -4.11 4.25
CA ARG A 196 25.45 -3.94 5.61
C ARG A 196 24.79 -4.98 6.51
N HIS A 197 25.50 -6.05 6.82
CA HIS A 197 24.99 -7.06 7.74
C HIS A 197 24.97 -6.52 9.18
N VAL A 198 23.83 -6.66 9.86
CA VAL A 198 23.66 -6.31 11.28
C VAL A 198 23.19 -7.53 12.06
N LYS A 199 23.55 -7.60 13.34
CA LYS A 199 23.10 -8.72 14.19
C LYS A 199 21.63 -8.52 14.57
N ALA A 200 20.81 -9.54 14.34
CA ALA A 200 19.44 -9.59 14.85
C ALA A 200 19.41 -9.41 16.39
N HIS A 201 18.39 -8.69 16.88
CA HIS A 201 18.11 -8.47 18.31
C HIS A 201 19.32 -7.97 19.12
N SER A 202 20.08 -7.04 18.54
CA SER A 202 21.30 -6.49 19.12
C SER A 202 21.14 -5.10 19.76
N GLY A 203 19.93 -4.54 19.84
CA GLY A 203 19.70 -3.17 20.35
C GLY A 203 19.91 -2.07 19.29
N ILE A 204 20.01 -2.43 18.01
CA ILE A 204 20.09 -1.47 16.90
C ILE A 204 18.68 -0.94 16.61
N HIS A 205 18.46 0.35 16.83
CA HIS A 205 17.13 0.96 16.88
C HIS A 205 16.28 0.68 15.62
N TYR A 206 16.83 0.95 14.43
CA TYR A 206 16.11 0.72 13.18
C TYR A 206 15.91 -0.76 12.84
N ASN A 207 16.83 -1.63 13.27
CA ASN A 207 16.68 -3.07 13.09
C ASN A 207 15.54 -3.63 13.95
N GLU A 208 15.41 -3.15 15.18
CA GLU A 208 14.31 -3.54 16.08
C GLU A 208 12.97 -3.02 15.58
N ARG A 209 12.93 -1.76 15.10
CA ARG A 209 11.71 -1.19 14.48
C ARG A 209 11.25 -2.00 13.27
N VAL A 210 12.19 -2.45 12.41
CA VAL A 210 11.81 -3.23 11.23
C VAL A 210 11.41 -4.68 11.57
N ASP A 211 11.99 -5.29 12.61
CA ASP A 211 11.54 -6.59 13.14
C ASP A 211 10.09 -6.51 13.67
N GLU A 212 9.78 -5.45 14.43
CA GLU A 212 8.42 -5.17 14.87
C GLU A 212 7.48 -4.95 13.68
N LEU A 213 7.90 -4.16 12.68
CA LEU A 213 7.13 -3.91 11.47
C LEU A 213 6.88 -5.21 10.68
N ALA A 214 7.88 -6.09 10.60
CA ALA A 214 7.76 -7.39 9.95
C ALA A 214 6.77 -8.28 10.71
N LYS A 215 6.76 -8.27 12.05
CA LYS A 215 5.78 -8.98 12.88
C LYS A 215 4.38 -8.37 12.74
N GLN A 216 4.25 -7.05 12.72
CA GLN A 216 3.00 -6.34 12.47
C GLN A 216 2.42 -6.70 11.11
N SER A 217 3.26 -6.87 10.08
CA SER A 217 2.80 -7.34 8.76
C SER A 217 2.01 -8.65 8.85
N LEU A 218 2.35 -9.53 9.80
CA LEU A 218 1.66 -10.81 10.02
C LEU A 218 0.39 -10.66 10.86
N LEU A 219 0.36 -9.68 11.77
CA LEU A 219 -0.76 -9.36 12.67
C LEU A 219 -1.84 -8.53 11.99
N SER A 220 -1.48 -7.73 10.98
CA SER A 220 -2.42 -6.94 10.19
C SER A 220 -3.56 -7.85 9.75
N GLN A 221 -4.73 -7.66 10.35
CA GLN A 221 -5.97 -8.33 9.98
C GLN A 221 -6.53 -7.70 8.69
N GLY A 222 -5.65 -7.48 7.71
CA GLY A 222 -5.95 -6.86 6.43
C GLY A 222 -5.30 -7.72 5.36
N TYR A 223 -6.10 -8.56 4.74
CA TYR A 223 -5.64 -9.58 3.83
C TYR A 223 -5.03 -8.94 2.59
N LYS A 224 -3.75 -9.25 2.30
CA LYS A 224 -3.29 -9.39 0.93
C LYS A 224 -3.28 -10.87 0.58
N SER A 225 -4.42 -11.38 0.13
CA SER A 225 -4.49 -12.73 -0.43
C SER A 225 -4.28 -12.61 -1.94
N TYR A 226 -3.03 -12.83 -2.34
CA TYR A 226 -2.57 -13.24 -3.67
C TYR A 226 -2.61 -12.16 -4.78
N ASN A 227 -1.87 -12.43 -5.85
CA ASN A 227 -1.63 -11.61 -7.03
C ASN A 227 -2.88 -11.12 -7.81
N ASP A 228 -4.09 -11.19 -7.26
CA ASP A 228 -5.35 -10.84 -7.92
C ASP A 228 -5.91 -9.46 -7.54
N GLY A 229 -5.33 -8.77 -6.54
CA GLY A 229 -5.72 -7.39 -6.17
C GLY A 229 -6.96 -7.28 -5.27
N SER A 230 -7.24 -8.30 -4.46
CA SER A 230 -8.44 -8.39 -3.63
C SER A 230 -8.33 -7.74 -2.24
N ILE A 231 -9.46 -7.25 -1.69
CA ILE A 231 -9.53 -6.40 -0.48
C ILE A 231 -10.48 -6.99 0.55
N TYR A 232 -10.08 -6.90 1.82
CA TYR A 232 -10.83 -7.41 2.95
C TYR A 232 -11.54 -6.31 3.72
N PHE A 233 -12.76 -6.62 4.13
CA PHE A 233 -13.59 -5.73 4.93
C PHE A 233 -14.12 -6.45 6.17
N VAL A 234 -14.08 -5.77 7.30
CA VAL A 234 -14.72 -6.19 8.55
C VAL A 234 -15.96 -5.33 8.77
N GLY A 235 -17.07 -5.94 9.19
CA GLY A 235 -18.34 -5.27 9.47
C GLY A 235 -19.41 -5.45 8.39
N TYR A 236 -19.06 -5.94 7.21
CA TYR A 236 -20.01 -6.11 6.10
C TYR A 236 -20.54 -7.53 5.98
N ASP A 237 -21.87 -7.66 5.96
CA ASP A 237 -22.58 -8.87 5.60
C ASP A 237 -23.18 -8.80 4.18
N VAL A 238 -23.96 -9.82 3.81
CA VAL A 238 -24.58 -9.92 2.47
C VAL A 238 -25.60 -8.81 2.22
N ALA A 239 -26.34 -8.36 3.22
CA ALA A 239 -27.31 -7.28 3.09
C ALA A 239 -26.59 -5.93 2.87
N ASP A 240 -25.48 -5.71 3.57
CA ASP A 240 -24.70 -4.49 3.40
C ASP A 240 -24.12 -4.37 1.99
N TRP A 241 -23.53 -5.47 1.47
CA TRP A 241 -23.02 -5.49 0.10
C TRP A 241 -24.10 -5.33 -0.96
N LYS A 242 -25.29 -5.92 -0.74
CA LYS A 242 -26.46 -5.69 -1.61
C LYS A 242 -26.84 -4.21 -1.68
N ASN A 243 -26.83 -3.52 -0.54
CA ASN A 243 -27.13 -2.10 -0.49
C ASN A 243 -26.07 -1.28 -1.23
N ILE A 244 -24.78 -1.61 -1.05
CA ILE A 244 -23.68 -0.98 -1.80
C ILE A 244 -23.84 -1.17 -3.31
N ILE A 245 -24.10 -2.40 -3.77
CA ILE A 245 -24.31 -2.70 -5.20
C ILE A 245 -25.50 -1.91 -5.75
N LYS A 246 -26.59 -1.80 -4.99
CA LYS A 246 -27.77 -1.02 -5.37
C LYS A 246 -27.45 0.47 -5.52
N GLU A 247 -26.69 1.05 -4.59
CA GLU A 247 -26.27 2.46 -4.67
C GLU A 247 -25.40 2.72 -5.91
N ILE A 248 -24.45 1.82 -6.21
CA ILE A 248 -23.63 1.92 -7.42
C ILE A 248 -24.48 1.85 -8.68
N SER A 249 -25.49 0.96 -8.70
CA SER A 249 -26.40 0.83 -9.84
C SER A 249 -27.21 2.11 -10.08
N LEU A 250 -27.72 2.73 -9.00
CA LEU A 250 -28.46 3.99 -9.10
C LEU A 250 -27.58 5.12 -9.63
N GLU A 251 -26.32 5.21 -9.18
CA GLU A 251 -25.34 6.19 -9.68
C GLU A 251 -25.02 5.96 -11.16
N ASN A 252 -24.90 4.71 -11.60
CA ASN A 252 -24.61 4.40 -13.00
C ASN A 252 -25.76 4.81 -13.93
N ASP A 253 -27.00 4.54 -13.51
CA ASP A 253 -28.19 4.93 -14.29
C ASP A 253 -28.41 6.45 -14.36
N GLU A 254 -27.87 7.23 -13.42
CA GLU A 254 -27.90 8.70 -13.49
C GLU A 254 -27.07 9.24 -14.66
N LEU A 255 -26.05 8.48 -15.06
CA LEU A 255 -24.96 8.94 -15.92
C LEU A 255 -24.96 8.29 -17.31
N ASN A 256 -25.57 7.10 -17.47
CA ASN A 256 -25.60 6.37 -18.73
C ASN A 256 -26.97 6.44 -19.43
N ASN A 257 -26.96 6.74 -20.74
CA ASN A 257 -28.16 6.76 -21.60
C ASN A 257 -28.47 5.38 -22.24
N GLU A 258 -27.65 4.37 -21.97
CA GLU A 258 -27.79 3.01 -22.50
C GLU A 258 -28.13 2.04 -21.36
N ASN A 259 -29.08 1.13 -21.58
CA ASN A 259 -29.67 0.19 -20.60
C ASN A 259 -28.69 -0.90 -20.11
N GLU A 260 -27.50 -0.54 -19.65
CA GLU A 260 -26.52 -1.48 -19.12
C GLU A 260 -26.62 -1.55 -17.58
N GLU A 261 -27.26 -2.60 -17.08
CA GLU A 261 -27.49 -2.80 -15.65
C GLU A 261 -26.34 -3.56 -14.97
N ILE A 262 -26.14 -3.27 -13.68
CA ILE A 262 -25.24 -4.07 -12.82
C ILE A 262 -26.02 -5.29 -12.34
N GLU A 263 -25.62 -6.47 -12.80
CA GLU A 263 -26.21 -7.72 -12.35
C GLU A 263 -25.46 -8.23 -11.11
N SER A 264 -26.21 -8.71 -10.12
CA SER A 264 -25.62 -9.43 -8.99
C SER A 264 -26.40 -10.68 -8.63
N TYR A 265 -25.68 -11.75 -8.32
CA TYR A 265 -26.25 -13.03 -7.92
C TYR A 265 -25.56 -13.56 -6.67
N ILE A 266 -26.34 -14.21 -5.80
CA ILE A 266 -25.86 -14.77 -4.53
C ILE A 266 -25.93 -16.28 -4.59
N GLU A 267 -24.83 -16.91 -4.23
CA GLU A 267 -24.67 -18.35 -4.13
C GLU A 267 -24.27 -18.74 -2.70
N ASP A 268 -24.98 -19.72 -2.12
CA ASP A 268 -24.59 -20.33 -0.85
C ASP A 268 -23.52 -21.40 -1.12
N ILE A 269 -22.25 -21.09 -0.82
CA ILE A 269 -21.12 -21.99 -1.11
C ILE A 269 -20.93 -23.00 0.03
N LYS A 270 -20.99 -22.54 1.29
CA LYS A 270 -20.89 -23.34 2.52
C LYS A 270 -21.75 -22.70 3.61
N GLU A 271 -22.04 -23.44 4.68
CA GLU A 271 -22.77 -22.92 5.85
C GLU A 271 -22.20 -21.61 6.40
N TYR A 272 -20.88 -21.43 6.32
CA TYR A 272 -20.17 -20.26 6.81
C TYR A 272 -19.76 -19.25 5.72
N LEU A 273 -20.09 -19.50 4.45
CA LEU A 273 -19.64 -18.69 3.31
C LEU A 273 -20.75 -18.54 2.25
N LYS A 274 -21.18 -17.30 2.04
CA LYS A 274 -22.01 -16.89 0.91
C LYS A 274 -21.13 -16.13 -0.08
N GLN A 275 -21.39 -16.27 -1.38
CA GLN A 275 -20.66 -15.57 -2.42
C GLN A 275 -21.62 -14.69 -3.21
N ILE A 276 -21.29 -13.41 -3.36
CA ILE A 276 -21.99 -12.49 -4.25
C ILE A 276 -21.12 -12.31 -5.48
N ARG A 277 -21.66 -12.52 -6.67
CA ARG A 277 -20.95 -12.23 -7.91
C ARG A 277 -21.63 -11.07 -8.60
N VAL A 278 -20.82 -10.09 -8.98
CA VAL A 278 -21.28 -8.81 -9.54
C VAL A 278 -20.69 -8.70 -10.94
N GLN A 279 -21.52 -8.36 -11.92
CA GLN A 279 -21.12 -8.22 -13.30
C GLN A 279 -21.61 -6.88 -13.87
N TYR A 280 -20.73 -6.23 -14.62
CA TYR A 280 -21.07 -5.06 -15.44
C TYR A 280 -20.32 -5.15 -16.76
N ILE A 281 -21.04 -5.19 -17.89
CA ILE A 281 -20.47 -5.45 -19.22
C ILE A 281 -19.56 -6.71 -19.20
N ASN A 282 -18.24 -6.50 -19.30
CA ASN A 282 -17.20 -7.54 -19.32
C ASN A 282 -16.49 -7.71 -17.96
N ASP A 283 -16.77 -6.83 -17.00
CA ASP A 283 -16.17 -6.82 -15.69
C ASP A 283 -16.91 -7.77 -14.76
N ARG A 284 -16.14 -8.52 -13.97
CA ARG A 284 -16.68 -9.52 -13.03
C ARG A 284 -15.94 -9.42 -11.71
N LEU A 285 -16.72 -9.28 -10.64
CA LEU A 285 -16.27 -9.28 -9.27
C LEU A 285 -16.91 -10.41 -8.47
N THR A 286 -16.22 -10.82 -7.42
CA THR A 286 -16.69 -11.83 -6.47
C THR A 286 -16.47 -11.31 -5.06
N ILE A 287 -17.53 -11.25 -4.27
CA ILE A 287 -17.52 -10.88 -2.87
C ILE A 287 -17.80 -12.14 -2.05
N ASN A 288 -16.82 -12.58 -1.27
CA ASN A 288 -16.95 -13.72 -0.39
C ASN A 288 -17.33 -13.22 1.00
N CYS A 289 -18.56 -13.47 1.42
CA CYS A 289 -19.11 -13.08 2.71
C CYS A 289 -19.08 -14.26 3.68
N TYR A 290 -18.20 -14.18 4.67
CA TYR A 290 -18.05 -15.17 5.74
C TYR A 290 -18.95 -14.83 6.93
N LYS A 291 -19.35 -15.86 7.68
CA LYS A 291 -20.07 -15.71 8.95
C LYS A 291 -19.30 -14.80 9.93
N GLY A 292 -20.00 -13.88 10.58
CA GLY A 292 -19.41 -12.87 11.48
C GLY A 292 -19.01 -11.56 10.79
N SER A 293 -19.71 -11.18 9.73
CA SER A 293 -19.55 -9.91 9.00
C SER A 293 -18.12 -9.67 8.50
N LYS A 294 -17.52 -10.70 7.91
CA LYS A 294 -16.18 -10.63 7.32
C LYS A 294 -16.32 -10.88 5.83
N SER A 295 -15.83 -9.95 5.02
CA SER A 295 -16.05 -9.98 3.59
C SER A 295 -14.77 -9.78 2.79
N TYR A 296 -14.70 -10.41 1.62
CA TYR A 296 -13.54 -10.34 0.74
C TYR A 296 -13.95 -10.06 -0.70
N VAL A 297 -13.54 -8.91 -1.24
CA VAL A 297 -13.83 -8.49 -2.62
C VAL A 297 -12.67 -8.89 -3.53
N GLN A 298 -12.95 -9.66 -4.57
CA GLN A 298 -12.00 -10.14 -5.57
C GLN A 298 -12.42 -9.78 -6.99
N GLY A 299 -11.47 -9.42 -7.83
CA GLY A 299 -11.69 -9.19 -9.25
C GLY A 299 -10.54 -8.40 -9.87
N LYS A 300 -10.62 -8.15 -11.18
CA LYS A 300 -9.67 -7.25 -11.84
C LYS A 300 -9.85 -5.83 -11.29
N GLN A 301 -8.77 -5.04 -11.29
CA GLN A 301 -8.77 -3.62 -10.90
C GLN A 301 -9.48 -2.76 -11.95
N THR A 302 -10.78 -2.97 -12.13
CA THR A 302 -11.62 -2.26 -13.08
C THR A 302 -12.41 -1.16 -12.38
N VAL A 303 -13.07 -0.29 -13.14
CA VAL A 303 -13.87 0.82 -12.58
C VAL A 303 -14.94 0.30 -11.60
N LEU A 304 -15.59 -0.82 -11.93
CA LEU A 304 -16.55 -1.49 -11.03
C LEU A 304 -15.89 -1.89 -9.69
N PHE A 305 -14.67 -2.43 -9.73
CA PHE A 305 -13.92 -2.77 -8.52
C PHE A 305 -13.66 -1.52 -7.69
N GLN A 306 -13.08 -0.50 -8.30
CA GLN A 306 -12.68 0.74 -7.62
C GLN A 306 -13.90 1.43 -6.97
N LYS A 307 -15.03 1.52 -7.68
CA LYS A 307 -16.27 2.10 -7.12
C LYS A 307 -16.78 1.26 -5.94
N LEU A 308 -16.81 -0.07 -6.08
CA LEU A 308 -17.29 -0.95 -5.01
C LEU A 308 -16.47 -0.80 -3.72
N ILE A 309 -15.15 -0.67 -3.85
CA ILE A 309 -14.25 -0.41 -2.74
C ILE A 309 -14.50 0.99 -2.14
N SER A 310 -14.63 2.03 -2.96
CA SER A 310 -14.91 3.40 -2.49
C SER A 310 -16.20 3.46 -1.65
N TYR A 311 -17.30 2.88 -2.15
CA TYR A 311 -18.57 2.82 -1.43
C TYR A 311 -18.49 2.04 -0.11
N ALA A 312 -17.68 0.97 -0.08
CA ALA A 312 -17.48 0.20 1.13
C ALA A 312 -16.59 0.92 2.15
N ILE A 313 -15.68 1.79 1.72
CA ILE A 313 -14.88 2.60 2.65
C ILE A 313 -15.74 3.69 3.30
N GLU A 314 -16.63 4.32 2.54
CA GLU A 314 -17.53 5.38 3.03
C GLU A 314 -18.41 4.96 4.21
N LYS A 315 -18.76 3.68 4.28
CA LYS A 315 -19.66 3.13 5.28
C LYS A 315 -18.92 2.53 6.50
N LEU A 316 -17.59 2.65 6.56
CA LEU A 316 -16.81 2.17 7.69
C LEU A 316 -17.10 2.99 8.97
N PRO A 317 -17.04 2.38 10.16
CA PRO A 317 -17.52 2.99 11.39
C PRO A 317 -16.52 3.94 12.06
N ASN A 318 -15.22 3.90 11.71
CA ASN A 318 -14.20 4.77 12.31
C ASN A 318 -13.00 5.02 11.38
N ASP A 319 -12.27 6.10 11.68
CA ASP A 319 -11.12 6.64 10.97
C ASP A 319 -10.00 5.60 10.81
N ASN A 320 -9.66 4.90 11.89
CA ASN A 320 -8.63 3.87 11.88
C ASN A 320 -8.90 2.80 10.81
N GLN A 321 -10.14 2.28 10.75
CA GLN A 321 -10.53 1.29 9.76
C GLN A 321 -10.54 1.84 8.33
N VAL A 322 -10.92 3.11 8.15
CA VAL A 322 -10.86 3.80 6.86
C VAL A 322 -9.41 3.85 6.37
N VAL A 323 -8.50 4.34 7.22
CA VAL A 323 -7.08 4.49 6.89
C VAL A 323 -6.40 3.13 6.69
N GLU A 324 -6.67 2.14 7.54
CA GLU A 324 -6.15 0.78 7.36
C GLU A 324 -6.63 0.15 6.03
N THR A 325 -7.90 0.35 5.67
CA THR A 325 -8.45 -0.19 4.42
C THR A 325 -7.88 0.53 3.20
N LEU A 326 -7.69 1.85 3.26
CA LEU A 326 -7.07 2.64 2.20
C LEU A 326 -5.59 2.31 2.03
N ASN A 327 -4.85 2.17 3.13
CA ASN A 327 -3.48 1.67 3.12
C ASN A 327 -3.39 0.28 2.48
N ALA A 328 -4.30 -0.63 2.83
CA ALA A 328 -4.36 -1.95 2.23
C ALA A 328 -4.67 -1.88 0.72
N TYR A 329 -5.58 -0.99 0.31
CA TYR A 329 -5.99 -0.80 -1.08
C TYR A 329 -4.87 -0.22 -1.95
N HIS A 330 -4.24 0.86 -1.48
CA HIS A 330 -3.19 1.58 -2.20
C HIS A 330 -1.78 1.05 -1.94
N ALA A 331 -1.64 0.04 -1.07
CA ALA A 331 -0.36 -0.48 -0.59
C ALA A 331 0.53 0.59 0.05
N LEU A 332 -0.06 1.42 0.91
CA LEU A 332 0.59 2.51 1.64
C LEU A 332 0.65 2.22 3.14
N THR A 333 1.37 3.07 3.87
CA THR A 333 1.65 2.96 5.30
C THR A 333 1.50 4.31 6.00
N ILE A 334 0.42 5.04 5.67
CA ILE A 334 0.14 6.36 6.23
C ILE A 334 -0.57 6.18 7.59
N ASP A 335 -0.08 6.85 8.63
CA ASP A 335 -0.72 6.83 9.95
C ASP A 335 -2.02 7.65 9.96
N GLU A 336 -3.02 7.19 10.71
CA GLU A 336 -4.30 7.91 10.90
C GLU A 336 -4.09 9.36 11.37
N ILE A 337 -3.13 9.57 12.28
CA ILE A 337 -2.78 10.89 12.81
C ILE A 337 -2.23 11.80 11.71
N GLU A 338 -1.46 11.25 10.76
CA GLU A 338 -0.95 12.02 9.62
C GLU A 338 -2.08 12.47 8.70
N VAL A 339 -3.06 11.61 8.43
CA VAL A 339 -4.25 11.96 7.64
C VAL A 339 -5.06 13.05 8.33
N ILE A 340 -5.28 12.91 9.64
CA ILE A 340 -6.01 13.90 10.45
C ILE A 340 -5.27 15.25 10.47
N ASN A 341 -3.94 15.25 10.59
CA ASN A 341 -3.15 16.47 10.53
C ASN A 341 -3.24 17.11 9.14
N LYS A 342 -3.12 16.30 8.08
CA LYS A 342 -3.27 16.78 6.70
C LYS A 342 -4.66 17.37 6.44
N MET A 343 -5.70 16.78 7.02
CA MET A 343 -7.07 17.30 6.97
C MET A 343 -7.15 18.68 7.62
N LYS A 344 -6.56 18.86 8.80
CA LYS A 344 -6.52 20.17 9.47
C LYS A 344 -5.74 21.21 8.67
N ASP A 345 -4.69 20.81 7.96
CA ASP A 345 -3.92 21.72 7.11
C ASP A 345 -4.69 22.15 5.86
N LEU A 346 -5.37 21.21 5.19
CA LEU A 346 -6.09 21.48 3.93
C LEU A 346 -7.45 22.16 4.16
N ILE A 347 -8.17 21.76 5.21
CA ILE A 347 -9.54 22.20 5.48
C ILE A 347 -9.72 22.64 6.94
N PRO A 348 -9.01 23.68 7.40
CA PRO A 348 -8.94 24.08 8.81
C PRO A 348 -10.28 24.48 9.45
N ASN A 349 -11.29 24.85 8.64
CA ASN A 349 -12.62 25.21 9.13
C ASN A 349 -13.59 24.02 9.16
N PHE A 350 -13.16 22.83 8.72
CA PHE A 350 -13.98 21.63 8.82
C PHE A 350 -14.14 21.24 10.30
N PRO A 351 -15.38 20.99 10.77
CA PRO A 351 -15.65 20.70 12.17
C PRO A 351 -15.00 19.39 12.65
N GLY A 352 -14.32 19.45 13.80
CA GLY A 352 -13.64 18.29 14.39
C GLY A 352 -14.59 17.18 14.89
N ASN A 353 -15.83 17.51 15.24
CA ASN A 353 -16.89 16.55 15.56
C ASN A 353 -17.98 16.63 14.50
N PHE A 354 -17.98 15.71 13.54
CA PHE A 354 -18.98 15.65 12.48
C PHE A 354 -19.97 14.49 12.72
N SER A 355 -21.27 14.79 12.70
CA SER A 355 -22.31 13.80 13.06
C SER A 355 -22.62 12.81 11.93
N ASP A 356 -22.35 13.18 10.68
CA ASP A 356 -22.61 12.32 9.52
C ASP A 356 -21.33 11.58 9.13
N THR A 357 -21.19 10.36 9.65
CA THR A 357 -20.01 9.51 9.45
C THR A 357 -19.74 9.24 7.97
N LYS A 358 -20.78 9.08 7.13
CA LYS A 358 -20.60 8.80 5.70
C LYS A 358 -19.93 9.98 5.00
N HIS A 359 -20.40 11.19 5.25
CA HIS A 359 -19.80 12.39 4.67
C HIS A 359 -18.39 12.65 5.22
N TYR A 360 -18.20 12.46 6.53
CA TYR A 360 -16.87 12.58 7.13
C TYR A 360 -15.86 11.64 6.47
N ASN A 361 -16.21 10.36 6.29
CA ASN A 361 -15.35 9.37 5.64
C ASN A 361 -15.03 9.73 4.19
N ASN A 362 -15.98 10.34 3.45
CA ASN A 362 -15.74 10.85 2.11
C ASN A 362 -14.67 11.94 2.11
N VAL A 363 -14.78 12.90 3.02
CA VAL A 363 -13.80 13.98 3.15
C VAL A 363 -12.43 13.44 3.60
N LEU A 364 -12.41 12.52 4.58
CA LEU A 364 -11.17 11.88 5.04
C LEU A 364 -10.49 11.09 3.91
N SER A 365 -11.27 10.36 3.10
CA SER A 365 -10.76 9.63 1.94
C SER A 365 -10.23 10.58 0.85
N ALA A 366 -10.88 11.72 0.62
CA ALA A 366 -10.38 12.75 -0.29
C ALA A 366 -9.03 13.30 0.21
N VAL A 367 -8.91 13.61 1.52
CA VAL A 367 -7.65 14.04 2.12
C VAL A 367 -6.57 12.97 1.98
N PHE A 368 -6.87 11.72 2.32
CA PHE A 368 -5.95 10.58 2.15
C PHE A 368 -5.47 10.47 0.71
N ASN A 369 -6.37 10.63 -0.27
CA ASN A 369 -6.02 10.57 -1.69
C ASN A 369 -5.00 11.64 -2.11
N THR A 370 -4.90 12.77 -1.40
CA THR A 370 -3.84 13.77 -1.64
C THR A 370 -2.46 13.30 -1.18
N MET A 371 -2.40 12.34 -0.27
CA MET A 371 -1.16 11.80 0.31
C MET A 371 -0.62 10.59 -0.44
N LEU A 372 -1.36 10.09 -1.44
CA LEU A 372 -0.94 8.95 -2.24
C LEU A 372 0.40 9.19 -2.92
N VAL A 373 1.22 8.15 -2.97
CA VAL A 373 2.48 8.12 -3.71
C VAL A 373 2.53 6.86 -4.56
N GLY A 374 3.26 6.90 -5.67
CA GLY A 374 3.42 5.76 -6.58
C GLY A 374 2.56 5.85 -7.86
N TYR A 375 2.75 4.88 -8.74
CA TYR A 375 2.14 4.83 -10.06
C TYR A 375 0.80 4.09 -10.05
N MET A 376 -0.24 4.72 -10.57
CA MET A 376 -1.49 4.07 -10.98
C MET A 376 -1.71 4.33 -12.49
N PRO A 377 -2.17 3.34 -13.27
CA PRO A 377 -2.48 3.54 -14.69
C PRO A 377 -3.61 4.56 -14.94
N ASP A 378 -4.45 4.76 -13.93
CA ASP A 378 -5.63 5.62 -13.94
C ASP A 378 -5.90 6.12 -12.51
N TYR A 379 -5.85 7.44 -12.31
CA TYR A 379 -6.09 8.13 -11.04
C TYR A 379 -7.52 8.70 -10.92
N THR A 380 -8.39 8.46 -11.90
CA THR A 380 -9.73 9.04 -11.98
C THR A 380 -10.59 8.70 -10.75
N CYS A 381 -10.47 7.47 -10.25
CA CYS A 381 -11.22 7.01 -9.09
C CYS A 381 -10.93 7.80 -7.81
N LEU A 382 -9.78 8.47 -7.73
CA LEU A 382 -9.39 9.25 -6.55
C LEU A 382 -10.28 10.49 -6.34
N LEU A 383 -10.97 10.95 -7.39
CA LEU A 383 -11.90 12.06 -7.30
C LEU A 383 -13.25 11.69 -6.67
N THR A 384 -13.57 10.40 -6.60
CA THR A 384 -14.88 9.90 -6.14
C THR A 384 -15.30 10.47 -4.79
N PRO A 385 -14.45 10.40 -3.75
CA PRO A 385 -14.83 10.93 -2.44
C PRO A 385 -15.02 12.46 -2.46
N THR A 386 -14.31 13.16 -3.35
CA THR A 386 -14.35 14.63 -3.45
C THR A 386 -15.69 15.10 -4.00
N PHE A 387 -16.16 14.57 -5.12
CA PHE A 387 -17.45 15.01 -5.66
C PHE A 387 -18.63 14.52 -4.81
N ARG A 388 -18.54 13.37 -4.12
CA ARG A 388 -19.55 12.93 -3.14
C ARG A 388 -19.67 13.88 -1.97
N ALA A 389 -18.54 14.35 -1.46
CA ALA A 389 -18.54 15.39 -0.45
C ALA A 389 -19.19 16.68 -0.98
N MET A 390 -19.01 17.03 -2.26
CA MET A 390 -19.70 18.19 -2.86
C MET A 390 -21.20 17.99 -3.00
N GLU A 391 -21.67 16.80 -3.37
CA GLU A 391 -23.10 16.45 -3.43
C GLU A 391 -23.78 16.70 -2.08
N TYR A 392 -23.15 16.28 -0.99
CA TYR A 392 -23.64 16.55 0.35
C TYR A 392 -23.88 18.05 0.60
N TYR A 393 -22.93 18.91 0.24
CA TYR A 393 -23.09 20.36 0.40
C TYR A 393 -24.12 20.95 -0.57
N LEU A 394 -24.23 20.43 -1.79
CA LEU A 394 -25.29 20.79 -2.72
C LEU A 394 -26.67 20.46 -2.12
N HIS A 395 -26.87 19.27 -1.55
CA HIS A 395 -28.09 18.92 -0.82
C HIS A 395 -28.36 19.84 0.36
N LYS A 396 -27.35 20.09 1.22
CA LYS A 396 -27.47 20.99 2.39
C LYS A 396 -27.94 22.39 2.00
N ILE A 397 -27.44 22.93 0.88
CA ILE A 397 -27.79 24.28 0.44
C ILE A 397 -29.12 24.26 -0.31
N LEU A 398 -29.25 23.43 -1.36
CA LEU A 398 -30.42 23.40 -2.23
C LEU A 398 -31.67 22.92 -1.49
N ASN A 399 -31.60 21.80 -0.77
CA ASN A 399 -32.73 21.30 0.01
C ASN A 399 -32.83 22.02 1.36
N GLY A 400 -31.75 22.00 2.15
CA GLY A 400 -31.78 22.46 3.53
C GLY A 400 -31.95 23.97 3.72
N LYS A 401 -31.50 24.80 2.77
CA LYS A 401 -31.63 26.27 2.86
C LYS A 401 -32.61 26.84 1.83
N LEU A 402 -32.61 26.30 0.62
CA LEU A 402 -33.41 26.81 -0.51
C LEU A 402 -34.71 26.03 -0.76
N GLY A 403 -34.99 24.98 0.03
CA GLY A 403 -36.25 24.22 -0.02
C GLY A 403 -36.49 23.47 -1.33
N LYS A 404 -35.43 23.16 -2.08
CA LYS A 404 -35.51 22.44 -3.35
C LYS A 404 -35.59 20.93 -3.13
N ASN A 405 -36.32 20.26 -4.01
CA ASN A 405 -36.32 18.80 -4.01
C ASN A 405 -35.13 18.27 -4.81
N THR A 406 -34.08 17.90 -4.08
CA THR A 406 -32.78 17.48 -4.63
C THR A 406 -32.70 16.00 -4.92
N GLU A 407 -33.77 15.24 -4.70
CA GLU A 407 -33.85 13.82 -5.02
C GLU A 407 -35.10 13.56 -5.88
N ASN A 408 -34.97 12.69 -6.88
CA ASN A 408 -36.14 12.23 -7.63
C ASN A 408 -36.84 11.06 -6.90
N THR A 409 -37.95 10.57 -7.46
CA THR A 409 -38.73 9.46 -6.88
C THR A 409 -37.96 8.14 -6.76
N ASN A 410 -36.83 8.02 -7.47
CA ASN A 410 -35.97 6.84 -7.47
C ASN A 410 -34.74 7.03 -6.56
N GLY A 411 -34.67 8.13 -5.79
CA GLY A 411 -33.55 8.46 -4.91
C GLY A 411 -32.31 8.99 -5.64
N ARG A 412 -32.46 9.42 -6.91
CA ARG A 412 -31.36 9.97 -7.70
C ARG A 412 -31.15 11.45 -7.44
N ASN A 413 -29.90 11.90 -7.54
CA ASN A 413 -29.53 13.31 -7.44
C ASN A 413 -30.28 14.15 -8.48
N ASN A 414 -30.95 15.20 -8.02
CA ASN A 414 -31.65 16.17 -8.85
C ASN A 414 -31.12 17.58 -8.57
N PHE A 415 -30.11 18.01 -9.34
CA PHE A 415 -29.55 19.36 -9.25
C PHE A 415 -29.95 20.23 -10.46
N SER A 416 -31.14 20.02 -11.02
CA SER A 416 -31.67 20.77 -12.18
C SER A 416 -32.13 22.21 -11.84
N PHE A 417 -31.35 22.93 -11.03
CA PHE A 417 -31.63 24.30 -10.55
C PHE A 417 -30.63 25.33 -11.06
N PHE A 418 -29.84 24.96 -12.07
CA PHE A 418 -28.81 25.80 -12.66
C PHE A 418 -29.03 25.95 -14.16
N SER A 419 -28.80 27.16 -14.66
CA SER A 419 -28.76 27.48 -16.09
C SER A 419 -27.32 27.71 -16.51
N LYS A 420 -26.96 27.31 -17.74
CA LYS A 420 -25.64 27.59 -18.32
C LYS A 420 -25.65 28.95 -19.01
N ASP A 421 -24.71 29.82 -18.66
CA ASP A 421 -24.46 31.07 -19.39
C ASP A 421 -23.80 30.76 -20.73
N SER A 422 -24.36 31.26 -21.83
CA SER A 422 -23.87 30.98 -23.19
C SER A 422 -22.54 31.67 -23.53
N THR A 423 -22.15 32.69 -22.76
CA THR A 423 -20.93 33.50 -22.98
C THR A 423 -19.79 32.99 -22.14
N THR A 424 -20.02 32.71 -20.85
CA THR A 424 -18.96 32.25 -19.95
C THR A 424 -18.88 30.73 -19.83
N GLU A 425 -19.87 30.02 -20.37
CA GLU A 425 -20.08 28.56 -20.20
C GLU A 425 -20.22 28.09 -18.75
N LYS A 426 -20.43 29.03 -17.81
CA LYS A 426 -20.58 28.74 -16.38
C LYS A 426 -22.05 28.58 -16.03
N TYR A 427 -22.30 27.71 -15.06
CA TYR A 427 -23.62 27.50 -14.49
C TYR A 427 -23.92 28.56 -13.42
N TYR A 428 -25.17 29.00 -13.36
CA TYR A 428 -25.66 29.89 -12.31
C TYR A 428 -27.01 29.40 -11.79
N TYR A 429 -27.23 29.55 -10.50
CA TYR A 429 -28.47 29.23 -9.84
C TYR A 429 -29.61 30.10 -10.39
N ASN A 430 -30.67 29.47 -10.86
CA ASN A 430 -31.72 30.13 -11.65
C ASN A 430 -33.07 30.23 -10.92
N SER A 431 -33.07 29.97 -9.62
CA SER A 431 -34.27 29.83 -8.80
C SER A 431 -34.34 30.88 -7.68
N SER A 432 -35.45 30.93 -6.94
CA SER A 432 -35.59 31.85 -5.79
C SER A 432 -34.51 31.60 -4.73
N ASN A 433 -33.81 32.67 -4.33
CA ASN A 433 -32.73 32.63 -3.34
C ASN A 433 -33.21 32.41 -1.89
N ASN A 434 -34.52 32.44 -1.64
CA ASN A 434 -35.14 32.17 -0.32
C ASN A 434 -34.45 32.88 0.87
N GLY A 435 -33.98 34.11 0.68
CA GLY A 435 -33.30 34.91 1.71
C GLY A 435 -31.79 34.72 1.83
N LEU A 436 -31.16 33.87 1.02
CA LEU A 436 -29.69 33.81 0.92
C LEU A 436 -29.14 35.07 0.24
N ASP A 437 -28.06 35.62 0.81
CA ASP A 437 -27.33 36.74 0.24
C ASP A 437 -26.54 36.35 -1.02
N LYS A 438 -26.04 37.37 -1.72
CA LYS A 438 -25.28 37.19 -2.96
C LYS A 438 -24.02 36.32 -2.76
N THR A 439 -23.30 36.49 -1.66
CA THR A 439 -22.07 35.73 -1.37
C THR A 439 -22.35 34.23 -1.26
N LYS A 440 -23.45 33.84 -0.62
CA LYS A 440 -23.89 32.44 -0.50
C LYS A 440 -24.32 31.84 -1.84
N ILE A 441 -24.97 32.64 -2.68
CA ILE A 441 -25.37 32.22 -4.04
C ILE A 441 -24.16 32.11 -4.97
N ASP A 442 -23.21 33.04 -4.89
CA ASP A 442 -21.96 32.99 -5.64
C ASP A 442 -21.15 31.74 -5.24
N TYR A 443 -21.07 31.41 -3.95
CA TYR A 443 -20.50 30.15 -3.50
C TYR A 443 -21.22 28.91 -4.04
N LEU A 444 -22.56 28.90 -4.04
CA LEU A 444 -23.34 27.79 -4.59
C LEU A 444 -23.03 27.59 -6.10
N ASN A 445 -22.88 28.69 -6.83
CA ASN A 445 -22.47 28.67 -8.24
C ASN A 445 -21.06 28.10 -8.40
N ASP A 446 -20.09 28.57 -7.61
CA ASP A 446 -18.71 28.05 -7.62
C ASP A 446 -18.69 26.55 -7.36
N LEU A 447 -19.38 26.09 -6.30
CA LEU A 447 -19.47 24.69 -5.91
C LEU A 447 -20.07 23.84 -7.04
N TYR A 448 -21.20 24.26 -7.63
CA TYR A 448 -21.86 23.49 -8.68
C TYR A 448 -21.03 23.46 -9.98
N ASN A 449 -20.41 24.57 -10.37
CA ASN A 449 -19.52 24.59 -11.54
C ASN A 449 -18.34 23.63 -11.37
N TYR A 450 -17.72 23.63 -10.18
CA TYR A 450 -16.60 22.74 -9.91
C TYR A 450 -17.02 21.27 -9.85
N TYR A 451 -18.12 20.98 -9.15
CA TYR A 451 -18.73 19.66 -9.12
C TYR A 451 -19.04 19.15 -10.53
N ASN A 452 -19.64 19.98 -11.40
CA ASN A 452 -19.93 19.59 -12.78
C ASN A 452 -18.65 19.39 -13.62
N LYS A 453 -17.61 20.22 -13.40
CA LYS A 453 -16.28 20.10 -14.03
C LYS A 453 -15.62 18.76 -13.72
N ILE A 454 -15.76 18.24 -12.50
CA ILE A 454 -15.08 16.99 -12.10
C ILE A 454 -15.99 15.75 -12.18
N ARG A 455 -17.30 15.86 -11.98
CA ARG A 455 -18.19 14.69 -12.00
C ARG A 455 -18.50 14.25 -13.42
N HIS A 456 -18.88 15.18 -14.30
CA HIS A 456 -19.29 14.84 -15.66
C HIS A 456 -18.19 14.10 -16.44
N PRO A 457 -16.92 14.56 -16.53
CA PRO A 457 -15.92 13.83 -17.31
C PRO A 457 -15.41 12.53 -16.66
N TYR A 458 -15.48 12.41 -15.34
CA TYR A 458 -14.75 11.38 -14.57
C TYR A 458 -15.65 10.34 -13.88
N SER A 459 -16.98 10.43 -14.01
CA SER A 459 -17.91 9.51 -13.34
C SER A 459 -18.60 8.50 -14.27
N HIS A 460 -18.56 8.69 -15.60
CA HIS A 460 -19.23 7.84 -16.58
C HIS A 460 -18.56 6.47 -16.75
N TRP A 461 -19.38 5.45 -17.03
CA TRP A 461 -18.96 4.11 -17.41
C TRP A 461 -19.14 3.98 -18.92
N SER A 462 -18.07 4.14 -19.70
CA SER A 462 -18.17 4.00 -21.16
C SER A 462 -17.72 2.62 -21.63
N GLN A 463 -18.41 2.09 -22.64
CA GLN A 463 -18.09 0.83 -23.31
C GLN A 463 -16.74 0.87 -24.05
N ASN A 464 -16.31 2.05 -24.51
CA ASN A 464 -15.05 2.26 -25.22
C ASN A 464 -14.01 2.90 -24.31
N SER A 465 -12.90 2.19 -24.05
CA SER A 465 -11.75 2.73 -23.30
C SER A 465 -11.16 4.06 -23.82
N MET A 466 -11.63 4.59 -24.96
CA MET A 466 -11.25 5.90 -25.51
C MET A 466 -12.19 7.06 -25.10
N ASP A 467 -13.40 6.80 -24.59
CA ASP A 467 -14.42 7.84 -24.33
C ASP A 467 -14.48 8.27 -22.86
N VAL A 468 -13.78 7.59 -21.94
CA VAL A 468 -13.63 8.03 -20.54
C VAL A 468 -12.42 8.94 -20.44
N GLN A 469 -12.60 10.16 -19.95
CA GLN A 469 -11.47 11.02 -19.64
C GLN A 469 -10.73 10.39 -18.46
N VAL A 470 -9.50 9.94 -18.69
CA VAL A 470 -8.66 9.30 -17.67
C VAL A 470 -7.66 10.32 -17.14
N ILE A 471 -7.47 10.33 -15.82
CA ILE A 471 -6.37 11.07 -15.20
C ILE A 471 -5.15 10.17 -15.16
N SER A 472 -4.19 10.42 -16.05
CA SER A 472 -2.95 9.64 -16.14
C SER A 472 -1.84 10.10 -15.19
N GLU A 473 -1.98 11.31 -14.63
CA GLU A 473 -0.96 11.95 -13.80
C GLU A 473 -1.48 12.19 -12.38
N MET A 474 -0.78 11.64 -11.38
CA MET A 474 -1.17 11.76 -9.97
C MET A 474 -1.32 13.21 -9.52
N ASN A 475 -0.44 14.10 -9.98
CA ASN A 475 -0.50 15.51 -9.60
C ASN A 475 -1.79 16.18 -10.08
N VAL A 476 -2.29 15.81 -11.26
CA VAL A 476 -3.57 16.34 -11.78
C VAL A 476 -4.73 15.90 -10.89
N ALA A 477 -4.77 14.62 -10.50
CA ALA A 477 -5.79 14.14 -9.56
C ALA A 477 -5.67 14.86 -8.20
N ARG A 478 -4.45 14.99 -7.67
CA ARG A 478 -4.18 15.66 -6.40
C ARG A 478 -4.63 17.12 -6.42
N ASP A 479 -4.30 17.86 -7.46
CA ASP A 479 -4.67 19.27 -7.59
C ASP A 479 -6.20 19.43 -7.65
N LEU A 480 -6.89 18.57 -8.40
CA LEU A 480 -8.36 18.56 -8.46
C LEU A 480 -9.02 18.22 -7.11
N ILE A 481 -8.41 17.33 -6.33
CA ILE A 481 -8.89 16.99 -4.99
C ILE A 481 -8.69 18.18 -4.05
N ILE A 482 -7.51 18.81 -4.07
CA ILE A 482 -7.19 19.96 -3.22
C ILE A 482 -8.12 21.14 -3.54
N GLU A 483 -8.29 21.51 -4.81
CA GLU A 483 -9.25 22.54 -5.25
C GLU A 483 -10.68 22.22 -4.75
N GLY A 484 -11.07 20.94 -4.75
CA GLY A 484 -12.37 20.52 -4.24
C GLY A 484 -12.50 20.63 -2.72
N LEU A 485 -11.46 20.24 -1.98
CA LEU A 485 -11.37 20.38 -0.53
C LEU A 485 -11.38 21.85 -0.10
N GLU A 486 -10.76 22.76 -0.86
CA GLU A 486 -10.81 24.19 -0.61
C GLU A 486 -12.23 24.75 -0.68
N LEU A 487 -13.04 24.30 -1.64
CA LEU A 487 -14.47 24.66 -1.71
C LEU A 487 -15.23 24.13 -0.50
N ILE A 488 -14.96 22.89 -0.08
CA ILE A 488 -15.54 22.30 1.13
C ILE A 488 -15.18 23.11 2.37
N ASN A 489 -13.93 23.55 2.51
CA ASN A 489 -13.50 24.42 3.60
C ASN A 489 -14.21 25.78 3.55
N LYS A 490 -14.35 26.37 2.36
CA LYS A 490 -15.03 27.64 2.12
C LYS A 490 -16.50 27.61 2.52
N TYR A 491 -17.17 26.46 2.45
CA TYR A 491 -18.55 26.29 2.97
C TYR A 491 -18.68 26.78 4.41
N TYR A 492 -17.80 26.32 5.31
CA TYR A 492 -17.85 26.62 6.75
C TYR A 492 -17.42 28.06 7.10
N ILE A 493 -16.82 28.76 6.14
CA ILE A 493 -16.54 30.20 6.27
C ILE A 493 -17.79 31.02 5.92
N ILE A 494 -18.60 30.52 4.98
CA ILE A 494 -19.72 31.26 4.38
C ILE A 494 -21.07 30.96 5.06
N PHE A 495 -21.27 29.72 5.50
CA PHE A 495 -22.49 29.20 6.13
C PHE A 495 -22.25 28.79 7.57
#